data_AF-K0F0H0-F1
#
_entry.id   AF-K0F0H0-F1
#
_cell.length_a   1.000
_cell.length_b   1.000
_cell.length_c   1.000
_cell.angle_alpha   90.00
_cell.angle_beta   90.00
_cell.angle_gamma   90.00
#
_symmetry.space_group_name_H-M   'P 1'
#
loop_
_entity.id
_entity.type
_entity.pdbx_description
1 polymer ?
#
loop_
_entity_poly.entity_id
_entity_poly.type
_entity_poly.pdbx_seq_one_letter_code
_entity_poly.pdbx_strand_id
1 'polypeptide(L)'
;MPGSAAAARCYYCTRERIPFMPWWPVMNGALAQPGGVVAEIAEHTGSSPTQVALAWLLARSDMLSPIPGTSSIAHLEENVAAAALRT
;
A
#
# COMPACT_ATOMS: atom_id res chain seq x y z
N MET A 1 -13.83 7.51 -14.30
CA MET A 1 -12.82 6.44 -14.14
C MET A 1 -13.51 5.22 -13.52
N PRO A 2 -13.84 4.13 -14.25
CA PRO A 2 -14.31 2.92 -13.57
C PRO A 2 -13.08 2.20 -13.01
N GLY A 3 -12.59 2.69 -11.87
CA GLY A 3 -11.67 1.95 -11.02
C GLY A 3 -12.43 0.83 -10.30
N SER A 4 -11.72 -0.09 -9.67
CA SER A 4 -12.32 -1.14 -8.84
C SER A 4 -13.30 -0.56 -7.80
N ALA A 5 -14.22 -1.39 -7.29
CA ALA A 5 -15.12 -0.96 -6.21
C ALA A 5 -14.36 -0.39 -4.99
N ALA A 6 -13.14 -0.87 -4.73
CA ALA A 6 -12.26 -0.32 -3.70
C ALA A 6 -11.79 1.11 -4.02
N ALA A 7 -11.41 1.39 -5.27
CA ALA A 7 -11.03 2.73 -5.70
C ALA A 7 -12.22 3.71 -5.62
N ALA A 8 -13.41 3.28 -6.01
CA ALA A 8 -14.63 4.08 -5.88
C ALA A 8 -14.95 4.41 -4.41
N ARG A 9 -14.81 3.44 -3.50
CA ARG A 9 -14.96 3.67 -2.05
C ARG A 9 -13.91 4.63 -1.49
N CYS A 10 -12.63 4.44 -1.84
CA CYS A 10 -11.56 5.35 -1.43
C CYS A 10 -11.87 6.80 -1.87
N TYR A 11 -12.32 6.99 -3.11
CA TYR A 11 -12.70 8.30 -3.63
C TYR A 11 -13.86 8.93 -2.85
N TYR A 12 -14.93 8.15 -2.60
CA TYR A 12 -16.05 8.59 -1.78
C TYR A 12 -15.60 8.98 -0.36
N CYS A 13 -14.85 8.12 0.31
CA CYS A 13 -14.30 8.38 1.65
C CYS A 13 -13.44 9.65 1.69
N THR A 14 -12.63 9.87 0.65
CA THR A 14 -11.82 11.08 0.51
C THR A 14 -12.69 12.33 0.43
N ARG A 15 -13.72 12.30 -0.45
CA ARG A 15 -14.63 13.42 -0.65
C ARG A 15 -15.43 13.75 0.62
N GLU A 16 -15.91 12.73 1.32
CA GLU A 16 -16.72 12.88 2.54
C GLU A 16 -15.87 13.03 3.82
N ARG A 17 -14.54 13.05 3.71
CA ARG A 17 -13.60 13.09 4.85
C ARG A 17 -13.84 11.95 5.87
N ILE A 18 -14.12 10.75 5.37
CA ILE A 18 -14.29 9.52 6.17
C ILE A 18 -13.00 8.68 6.09
N PRO A 19 -12.38 8.29 7.23
CA PRO A 19 -11.23 7.39 7.21
C PRO A 19 -11.54 6.07 6.50
N PHE A 20 -10.68 5.67 5.58
CA PHE A 20 -10.75 4.42 4.83
C PHE A 20 -9.57 3.53 5.20
N MET A 21 -9.86 2.40 5.86
CA MET A 21 -8.85 1.50 6.37
C MET A 21 -8.94 0.13 5.69
N PRO A 22 -8.27 -0.07 4.54
CA PRO A 22 -8.32 -1.35 3.84
C PRO A 22 -7.62 -2.44 4.68
N TRP A 23 -8.40 -3.47 5.03
CA TRP A 23 -7.89 -4.67 5.66
C TRP A 23 -7.22 -5.58 4.64
N TRP A 24 -6.08 -6.17 5.03
CA TRP A 24 -5.24 -7.04 4.19
C TRP A 24 -4.82 -6.41 2.85
N PRO A 25 -4.16 -5.25 2.88
CA PRO A 25 -3.87 -4.43 1.70
C PRO A 25 -2.85 -5.06 0.73
N VAL A 26 -1.96 -5.92 1.25
CA VAL A 26 -0.85 -6.49 0.50
C VAL A 26 -1.04 -8.00 0.43
N MET A 27 -1.03 -8.51 -0.80
CA MET A 27 -0.92 -9.94 -1.12
C MET A 27 0.29 -10.07 -2.05
N ASN A 28 1.12 -11.11 -1.86
CA ASN A 28 2.29 -11.39 -2.69
C ASN A 28 1.88 -11.91 -4.09
N GLY A 29 1.01 -11.18 -4.77
CA GLY A 29 0.51 -11.49 -6.11
C GLY A 29 1.52 -11.16 -7.21
N ALA A 30 1.10 -11.34 -8.46
CA ALA A 30 1.99 -11.25 -9.63
C ALA A 30 2.84 -9.97 -9.71
N LEU A 31 2.34 -8.83 -9.23
CA LEU A 31 3.09 -7.57 -9.25
C LEU A 31 4.31 -7.57 -8.32
N ALA A 32 4.27 -8.33 -7.22
CA ALA A 32 5.32 -8.42 -6.21
C ALA A 32 6.28 -9.62 -6.44
N GLN A 33 6.01 -10.46 -7.44
CA GLN A 33 6.91 -11.54 -7.85
C GLN A 33 8.06 -10.98 -8.71
N PRO A 34 9.20 -11.69 -8.81
CA PRO A 34 10.29 -11.28 -9.70
C PRO A 34 9.80 -11.02 -11.13
N GLY A 35 10.18 -9.88 -11.71
CA GLY A 35 9.70 -9.39 -13.02
C GLY A 35 8.33 -8.69 -12.98
N GLY A 36 7.71 -8.57 -11.81
CA GLY A 36 6.54 -7.72 -11.59
C GLY A 36 6.95 -6.28 -11.28
N VAL A 37 6.12 -5.32 -11.69
CA VAL A 37 6.42 -3.87 -11.54
C VAL A 37 6.68 -3.44 -10.09
N VAL A 38 6.03 -4.07 -9.09
CA VAL A 38 6.28 -3.74 -7.68
C VAL A 38 7.62 -4.29 -7.23
N ALA A 39 8.02 -5.47 -7.70
CA ALA A 39 9.36 -6.01 -7.45
C ALA A 39 10.45 -5.14 -8.10
N GLU A 40 10.24 -4.68 -9.34
CA GLU A 40 11.19 -3.78 -10.02
C GLU A 40 11.33 -2.45 -9.26
N ILE A 41 10.24 -1.82 -8.81
CA ILE A 41 10.31 -0.58 -8.02
C ILE A 41 11.00 -0.85 -6.67
N ALA A 42 10.72 -1.99 -6.03
CA ALA A 42 11.35 -2.38 -4.78
C ALA A 42 12.88 -2.49 -4.93
N GLU A 43 13.36 -3.11 -6.02
CA GLU A 43 14.79 -3.17 -6.35
C GLU A 43 15.40 -1.78 -6.57
N HIS A 44 14.75 -0.93 -7.37
CA HIS A 44 15.24 0.43 -7.65
C HIS A 44 15.28 1.33 -6.41
N THR A 45 14.38 1.11 -5.45
CA THR A 45 14.27 1.93 -4.24
C THR A 45 14.98 1.33 -3.03
N GLY A 46 15.57 0.13 -3.16
CA GLY A 46 16.18 -0.59 -2.04
C GLY A 46 15.18 -0.93 -0.92
N SER A 47 13.91 -1.12 -1.29
CA SER A 47 12.78 -1.36 -0.38
C SER A 47 12.20 -2.75 -0.62
N SER A 48 11.31 -3.22 0.26
CA SER A 48 10.57 -4.45 0.01
C SER A 48 9.36 -4.22 -0.90
N PRO A 49 8.88 -5.26 -1.63
CA PRO A 49 7.61 -5.17 -2.37
C PRO A 49 6.43 -4.77 -1.50
N THR A 50 6.42 -5.20 -0.22
CA THR A 50 5.40 -4.81 0.77
C THR A 50 5.46 -3.31 1.03
N GLN A 51 6.66 -2.75 1.25
CA GLN A 51 6.81 -1.32 1.48
C GLN A 51 6.35 -0.49 0.28
N VAL A 52 6.72 -0.90 -0.94
CA VAL A 52 6.27 -0.23 -2.17
C VAL A 52 4.75 -0.27 -2.29
N ALA A 53 4.12 -1.42 -2.03
CA ALA A 53 2.66 -1.54 -2.08
C ALA A 53 1.96 -0.66 -1.04
N LEU A 54 2.50 -0.59 0.18
CA LEU A 54 1.96 0.27 1.24
C LEU A 54 2.16 1.75 0.95
N ALA A 55 3.33 2.16 0.46
CA ALA A 55 3.61 3.53 0.06
C ALA A 55 2.66 3.97 -1.07
N TRP A 56 2.44 3.12 -2.07
CA TRP A 56 1.49 3.38 -3.14
C TRP A 56 0.06 3.59 -2.63
N LEU A 57 -0.38 2.78 -1.64
CA LEU A 57 -1.70 2.93 -1.02
C LEU A 57 -1.83 4.23 -0.23
N LEU A 58 -0.82 4.57 0.58
CA LEU A 58 -0.77 5.81 1.36
C LEU A 58 -0.83 7.04 0.44
N ALA A 59 -0.19 6.98 -0.72
CA ALA A 59 -0.23 8.05 -1.73
C ALA A 59 -1.62 8.23 -2.39
N ARG A 60 -2.60 7.35 -2.15
CA ARG A 60 -3.91 7.45 -2.80
C ARG A 60 -4.83 8.51 -2.22
N SER A 61 -4.73 8.77 -0.92
CA SER A 61 -5.58 9.70 -0.19
C SER A 61 -5.08 9.90 1.24
N ASP A 62 -5.14 11.13 1.74
CA ASP A 62 -4.90 11.43 3.16
C ASP A 62 -5.92 10.79 4.11
N MET A 63 -7.05 10.31 3.58
CA MET A 63 -8.05 9.56 4.33
C MET A 63 -7.78 8.05 4.32
N LEU A 64 -6.76 7.56 3.63
CA LEU A 64 -6.45 6.13 3.54
C LEU A 64 -5.35 5.74 4.53
N SER A 65 -5.66 4.80 5.44
CA SER A 65 -4.67 4.19 6.33
C SER A 65 -4.75 2.66 6.23
N PRO A 66 -3.80 1.99 5.54
CA PRO A 66 -3.83 0.53 5.37
C PRO A 66 -3.68 -0.21 6.70
N ILE A 67 -4.22 -1.44 6.79
CA ILE A 67 -4.02 -2.34 7.95
C ILE A 67 -3.11 -3.51 7.52
N PRO A 68 -1.78 -3.34 7.49
CA PRO A 68 -0.82 -4.37 7.08
C PRO A 68 -0.52 -5.33 8.24
N GLY A 69 -1.49 -6.17 8.59
CA GLY A 69 -1.38 -7.09 9.73
C GLY A 69 -0.05 -7.86 9.75
N THR A 70 0.58 -7.93 10.92
CA THR A 70 1.83 -8.65 11.15
C THR A 70 1.88 -9.20 12.58
N SER A 71 2.67 -10.25 12.81
CA SER A 71 2.91 -10.88 14.12
C SER A 71 4.33 -10.64 14.66
N SER A 72 5.18 -9.89 13.95
CA SER A 72 6.56 -9.62 14.36
C SER A 72 6.86 -8.12 14.41
N ILE A 73 7.74 -7.72 15.33
CA ILE A 73 8.22 -6.33 15.45
C ILE A 73 9.01 -5.93 14.19
N ALA A 74 9.85 -6.82 13.65
CA ALA A 74 10.62 -6.52 12.44
C ALA A 74 9.74 -6.14 11.24
N HIS A 75 8.67 -6.90 10.98
CA HIS A 75 7.73 -6.55 9.91
C HIS A 75 6.87 -5.32 10.26
N LEU A 76 6.60 -5.06 11.56
CA LEU A 76 5.95 -3.82 11.97
C LEU A 76 6.81 -2.61 11.60
N GLU A 77 8.11 -2.66 11.93
CA GLU A 77 9.08 -1.62 11.60
C GLU A 77 9.20 -1.45 10.07
N GLU A 78 9.26 -2.54 9.31
CA GLU A 78 9.25 -2.54 7.85
C GLU A 78 7.99 -1.87 7.28
N ASN A 79 6.80 -2.23 7.79
CA ASN A 79 5.52 -1.65 7.38
C ASN A 79 5.43 -0.16 7.68
N VAL A 80 5.93 0.28 8.83
CA VAL A 80 5.95 1.71 9.23
C VAL A 80 6.91 2.49 8.33
N ALA A 81 8.08 1.94 8.01
CA ALA A 81 9.06 2.58 7.14
C ALA A 81 8.54 2.85 5.72
N ALA A 82 7.51 2.10 5.25
CA ALA A 82 6.85 2.36 3.97
C ALA A 82 6.31 3.78 3.83
N ALA A 83 5.89 4.44 4.93
CA ALA A 83 5.37 5.80 4.91
C ALA A 83 6.43 6.87 4.53
N ALA A 84 7.72 6.53 4.61
CA ALA A 84 8.81 7.41 4.21
C ALA A 84 9.17 7.29 2.72
N LEU A 85 8.66 6.25 2.03
CA LEU A 85 8.94 6.04 0.62
C LEU A 85 8.14 7.02 -0.24
N ARG A 86 8.84 7.63 -1.19
CA ARG A 86 8.22 8.39 -2.27
C ARG A 86 8.28 7.52 -3.52
N THR A 87 7.17 6.85 -3.80
CA THR A 87 6.95 6.09 -5.04
C THR A 87 6.55 7.01 -6.18
#